data_AF-A0AAJ5RPD1-F1
#
_entry.id   AF-A0AAJ5RPD1-F1
#
_cell.length_a   1.000
_cell.length_b   1.000
_cell.length_c   1.000
_cell.angle_alpha   90.00
_cell.angle_beta   90.00
_cell.angle_gamma   90.00
#
_symmetry.space_group_name_H-M   'P 1'
#
loop_
_entity.id
_entity.type
_entity.pdbx_description
1 polymer ?
#
loop_
_entity_poly.entity_id
_entity_poly.type
_entity_poly.pdbx_seq_one_letter_code
_entity_poly.pdbx_strand_id
1 'polypeptide(L)'
;MMELNIWGMIGLYGGVIGGLLGWWFGRKKARKNRGLDELYYHIWQKARSYSWYVTLGALYVFFTLIIFGIELSTAMVLGILLLTHIASWGIIGIILSINMSSTAPLKPSRVKIGIIVFVTSIIVFTIISILTTNWLFLIFSIPPNLIALFIAFTPKQEDSEVTY
;
A
#
# COMPACT_ATOMS: atom_id res chain seq x y z
N MET A 1 -32.00 8.82 18.50
CA MET A 1 -30.80 8.40 19.25
C MET A 1 -29.75 8.01 18.21
N MET A 2 -28.53 8.54 18.28
CA MET A 2 -27.47 8.17 17.34
C MET A 2 -26.96 6.78 17.70
N GLU A 3 -27.19 5.77 16.85
CA GLU A 3 -26.61 4.46 17.06
C GLU A 3 -25.09 4.54 16.88
N LEU A 4 -24.35 4.21 17.93
CA LEU A 4 -22.90 4.14 17.89
C LEU A 4 -22.48 2.98 16.96
N ASN A 5 -21.76 3.30 15.88
CA ASN A 5 -21.15 2.29 15.01
C ASN A 5 -19.91 1.69 15.71
N ILE A 6 -20.17 0.76 16.64
CA ILE A 6 -19.18 0.10 17.47
C ILE A 6 -18.11 -0.60 16.62
N TRP A 7 -18.51 -1.27 15.54
CA TRP A 7 -17.58 -1.93 14.62
C TRP A 7 -16.65 -0.96 13.91
N GLY A 8 -17.17 0.18 13.46
CA GLY A 8 -16.37 1.25 12.87
C GLY A 8 -15.35 1.82 13.87
N MET A 9 -15.73 1.99 15.13
CA MET A 9 -14.83 2.45 16.18
C MET A 9 -13.74 1.41 16.49
N ILE A 10 -14.11 0.14 16.63
CA ILE A 10 -13.15 -0.95 16.85
C ILE A 10 -12.16 -1.01 15.69
N GLY A 11 -12.65 -0.92 14.44
CA GLY A 11 -11.79 -0.89 13.27
C GLY A 11 -10.82 0.29 13.27
N LEU A 12 -11.31 1.50 13.56
CA LEU A 12 -10.49 2.71 13.58
C LEU A 12 -9.41 2.67 14.68
N TYR A 13 -9.82 2.48 15.93
CA TYR A 13 -8.89 2.51 17.07
C TYR A 13 -8.04 1.25 17.15
N GLY A 14 -8.60 0.08 16.82
CA GLY A 14 -7.85 -1.16 16.70
C GLY A 14 -6.78 -1.07 15.61
N GLY A 15 -7.10 -0.46 14.46
CA GLY A 15 -6.15 -0.18 13.39
C GLY A 15 -5.00 0.74 13.84
N VAL A 16 -5.31 1.82 14.57
CA VAL A 16 -4.30 2.73 15.14
C VAL A 16 -3.38 1.98 16.12
N ILE A 17 -3.94 1.20 17.05
CA ILE A 17 -3.16 0.45 18.04
C ILE A 17 -2.27 -0.58 17.34
N GLY A 18 -2.82 -1.35 16.39
CA GLY A 18 -2.06 -2.33 15.62
C GLY A 18 -0.92 -1.69 14.83
N GLY A 19 -1.19 -0.55 14.17
CA GLY A 19 -0.19 0.22 13.45
C GLY A 19 0.94 0.74 14.35
N LEU A 20 0.59 1.30 15.51
CA LEU A 20 1.57 1.78 16.49
C LEU A 20 2.44 0.65 17.07
N LEU A 21 1.82 -0.49 17.40
CA LEU A 21 2.54 -1.67 17.88
C LEU A 21 3.50 -2.20 16.80
N GLY A 22 3.01 -2.38 15.57
CA GLY A 22 3.84 -2.82 14.45
C GLY A 22 5.01 -1.88 14.19
N TRP A 23 4.76 -0.56 14.21
CA TRP A 23 5.80 0.46 14.08
C TRP A 23 6.83 0.39 15.22
N TRP A 24 6.38 0.26 16.46
CA TRP A 24 7.26 0.17 17.63
C TRP A 24 8.15 -1.07 17.60
N PHE A 25 7.55 -2.26 17.37
CA PHE A 25 8.31 -3.51 17.26
C PHE A 25 9.27 -3.49 16.07
N GLY A 26 8.83 -2.95 14.93
CA GLY A 26 9.66 -2.76 13.74
C GLY A 26 10.88 -1.89 14.02
N ARG A 27 10.70 -0.72 14.65
CA ARG A 27 11.80 0.16 15.06
C ARG A 27 12.72 -0.48 16.09
N LYS A 28 12.18 -1.21 17.06
CA LYS A 28 12.97 -1.94 18.06
C LYS A 28 13.89 -2.98 17.40
N LYS A 29 13.39 -3.73 16.41
CA LYS A 29 14.18 -4.69 15.64
C LYS A 29 15.20 -4.01 14.72
N ALA A 30 14.80 -2.94 14.02
CA ALA A 30 15.69 -2.17 13.15
C ALA A 30 16.88 -1.57 13.92
N ARG A 31 16.65 -1.07 15.14
CA ARG A 31 17.73 -0.58 16.03
C ARG A 31 18.75 -1.65 16.35
N LYS A 32 18.30 -2.86 16.69
CA LYS A 32 19.18 -3.99 17.00
C LYS A 32 20.06 -4.38 15.81
N ASN A 33 19.53 -4.23 14.60
CA ASN A 33 20.22 -4.57 13.36
C ASN A 33 20.94 -3.37 12.70
N ARG A 34 21.08 -2.24 13.41
CA ARG A 34 21.66 -0.98 12.89
C ARG A 34 20.99 -0.43 11.61
N GLY A 35 19.75 -0.83 11.33
CA GLY A 35 19.01 -0.43 10.12
C GLY A 35 18.30 0.92 10.21
N LEU A 36 18.68 1.78 11.16
CA LEU A 36 18.17 3.14 11.32
C LEU A 36 19.29 4.15 11.06
N ASP A 37 19.94 4.02 9.92
CA ASP A 37 21.01 4.86 9.44
C ASP A 37 20.50 6.09 8.68
N GLU A 38 21.41 6.92 8.18
CA GLU A 38 21.09 8.12 7.41
C GLU A 38 20.32 7.77 6.12
N LEU A 39 20.67 6.67 5.48
CA LEU A 39 19.99 6.16 4.28
C LEU A 39 18.53 5.84 4.58
N TYR A 40 18.24 5.17 5.70
CA TYR A 40 16.87 4.94 6.17
C TYR A 40 16.09 6.25 6.30
N TYR A 41 16.64 7.25 6.98
CA TYR A 41 15.94 8.53 7.16
C TYR A 41 15.72 9.25 5.82
N HIS A 42 16.71 9.23 4.94
CA HIS A 42 16.61 9.80 3.60
C HIS A 42 15.49 9.13 2.78
N ILE A 43 15.46 7.80 2.75
CA ILE A 43 14.44 7.02 2.04
C ILE A 43 13.04 7.34 2.55
N TRP A 44 12.82 7.26 3.86
CA TRP A 44 11.48 7.41 4.43
C TRP A 44 10.97 8.86 4.38
N GLN A 45 11.87 9.84 4.43
CA GLN A 45 11.53 11.24 4.16
C GLN A 45 11.14 11.46 2.69
N LYS A 46 11.90 10.89 1.76
CA LYS A 46 11.62 11.00 0.31
C LYS A 46 10.32 10.27 -0.05
N ALA A 47 10.09 9.09 0.50
CA ALA A 47 8.84 8.33 0.33
C ALA A 47 7.62 9.13 0.81
N ARG A 48 7.74 9.82 1.97
CA ARG A 48 6.68 10.69 2.49
C ARG A 48 6.41 11.89 1.57
N SER A 49 7.46 12.44 0.96
CA SER A 49 7.27 13.50 -0.04
C SER A 49 6.54 12.99 -1.28
N TYR A 50 6.85 11.78 -1.75
CA TYR A 50 6.19 11.22 -2.92
C TYR A 50 4.73 10.80 -2.66
N SER A 51 4.41 10.31 -1.45
CA SER A 51 3.04 9.93 -1.11
C SER A 51 2.06 11.10 -1.21
N TRP A 52 2.52 12.35 -1.01
CA TRP A 52 1.71 13.53 -1.24
C TRP A 52 1.21 13.69 -2.67
N TYR A 53 2.00 13.33 -3.69
CA TYR A 53 1.53 13.36 -5.08
C TYR A 53 0.41 12.33 -5.31
N VAL A 54 0.51 11.17 -4.68
CA VAL A 54 -0.53 10.12 -4.75
C VAL A 54 -1.81 10.57 -4.04
N THR A 55 -1.67 11.16 -2.84
CA THR A 55 -2.80 11.74 -2.09
C THR A 55 -3.46 12.87 -2.86
N LEU A 56 -2.68 13.73 -3.51
CA LEU A 56 -3.21 14.80 -4.35
C LEU A 56 -4.02 14.23 -5.53
N GLY A 57 -3.52 13.18 -6.18
CA GLY A 57 -4.28 12.47 -7.22
C GLY A 57 -5.60 11.91 -6.70
N ALA A 58 -5.60 11.28 -5.53
CA ALA A 58 -6.84 10.78 -4.91
C ALA A 58 -7.84 11.90 -4.57
N LEU A 59 -7.36 13.06 -4.12
CA LEU A 59 -8.21 14.23 -3.89
C LEU A 59 -8.92 14.67 -5.17
N TYR A 60 -8.20 14.78 -6.29
CA TYR A 60 -8.80 15.13 -7.58
C TYR A 60 -9.85 14.11 -8.05
N VAL A 61 -9.61 12.81 -7.81
CA VAL A 61 -10.61 11.77 -8.07
C VAL A 61 -11.87 12.02 -7.23
N PHE A 62 -11.74 12.27 -5.92
CA PHE A 62 -12.91 12.55 -5.09
C PHE A 62 -13.67 13.82 -5.49
N PHE A 63 -12.97 14.90 -5.81
CA PHE A 63 -13.62 16.11 -6.33
C PHE A 63 -14.39 15.84 -7.63
N THR A 64 -13.82 15.02 -8.51
CA THR A 64 -14.47 14.64 -9.76
C THR A 64 -15.74 13.83 -9.51
N LEU A 65 -15.70 12.84 -8.61
CA LEU A 65 -16.89 12.05 -8.23
C LEU A 65 -18.01 12.94 -7.66
N ILE A 66 -17.65 13.91 -6.82
CA ILE A 66 -18.61 14.87 -6.26
C ILE A 66 -19.24 15.75 -7.36
N ILE A 67 -18.46 16.23 -8.33
CA ILE A 67 -18.96 17.00 -9.48
C ILE A 67 -19.94 16.17 -10.33
N PHE A 68 -19.72 14.86 -10.44
CA PHE A 68 -20.64 13.93 -11.10
C PHE A 68 -21.88 13.57 -10.26
N GLY A 69 -22.06 14.16 -9.07
CA GLY A 69 -23.23 13.96 -8.22
C GLY A 69 -23.17 12.67 -7.39
N ILE A 70 -22.01 12.04 -7.24
CA ILE A 70 -21.86 10.85 -6.40
C ILE A 70 -21.77 11.29 -4.93
N GLU A 71 -22.72 10.84 -4.12
CA GLU A 71 -22.75 11.08 -2.68
C GLU A 71 -21.67 10.24 -1.99
N LEU A 72 -20.69 10.91 -1.37
CA LEU A 72 -19.62 10.28 -0.60
C LEU A 72 -19.72 10.72 0.86
N SER A 73 -19.73 9.77 1.79
CA SER A 73 -19.70 10.12 3.22
C SER A 73 -18.33 10.63 3.63
N THR A 74 -18.28 11.58 4.56
CA THR A 74 -17.02 12.11 5.10
C THR A 74 -16.12 11.01 5.66
N ALA A 75 -16.71 10.03 6.36
CA ALA A 75 -15.97 8.90 6.90
C ALA A 75 -15.32 8.05 5.80
N MET A 76 -16.01 7.81 4.68
CA MET A 76 -15.48 7.09 3.52
C MET A 76 -14.31 7.85 2.90
N VAL A 77 -14.47 9.15 2.64
CA VAL A 77 -13.43 9.98 2.03
C VAL A 77 -12.18 10.03 2.91
N LEU A 78 -12.33 10.29 4.21
CA LEU A 78 -11.21 10.33 5.15
C LEU A 78 -10.52 8.97 5.28
N GLY A 79 -11.29 7.88 5.34
CA GLY A 79 -10.76 6.53 5.42
C GLY A 79 -9.91 6.17 4.19
N ILE A 80 -10.43 6.44 2.99
CA ILE A 80 -9.69 6.16 1.75
C ILE A 80 -8.47 7.06 1.64
N LEU A 81 -8.58 8.37 1.93
CA LEU A 81 -7.42 9.28 1.89
C LEU A 81 -6.31 8.83 2.84
N LEU A 82 -6.66 8.43 4.07
CA LEU A 82 -5.71 7.92 5.05
C LEU A 82 -5.02 6.65 4.55
N LEU A 83 -5.80 5.68 4.05
CA LEU A 83 -5.27 4.43 3.52
C LEU A 83 -4.38 4.68 2.30
N THR A 84 -4.80 5.53 1.35
CA THR A 84 -4.01 5.88 0.18
C THR A 84 -2.69 6.54 0.57
N HIS A 85 -2.70 7.47 1.53
CA HIS A 85 -1.48 8.14 1.97
C HIS A 85 -0.51 7.18 2.66
N ILE A 86 -0.99 6.39 3.63
CA ILE A 86 -0.13 5.46 4.38
C ILE A 86 0.35 4.31 3.46
N ALA A 87 -0.52 3.76 2.63
CA ALA A 87 -0.16 2.68 1.72
C ALA A 87 0.87 3.13 0.67
N SER A 88 0.67 4.31 0.05
CA SER A 88 1.64 4.85 -0.90
C SER A 88 2.98 5.17 -0.21
N TRP A 89 2.96 5.75 0.99
CA TRP A 89 4.17 5.97 1.77
C TRP A 89 4.93 4.68 2.06
N GLY A 90 4.24 3.63 2.49
CA GLY A 90 4.82 2.31 2.76
C GLY A 90 5.40 1.65 1.50
N ILE A 91 4.62 1.59 0.41
CA ILE A 91 5.03 0.97 -0.85
C ILE A 91 6.23 1.69 -1.46
N ILE A 92 6.19 3.02 -1.53
CA ILE A 92 7.30 3.82 -2.07
C ILE A 92 8.54 3.66 -1.18
N GLY A 93 8.36 3.64 0.15
CA GLY A 93 9.43 3.38 1.11
C GLY A 93 10.11 2.03 0.87
N ILE A 94 9.33 0.97 0.62
CA ILE A 94 9.85 -0.37 0.29
C ILE A 94 10.60 -0.34 -1.05
N ILE A 95 10.01 0.25 -2.10
CA ILE A 95 10.64 0.32 -3.43
C ILE A 95 11.98 1.06 -3.35
N LEU A 96 12.02 2.22 -2.71
CA LEU A 96 13.25 3.01 -2.52
C LEU A 96 14.26 2.26 -1.66
N SER A 97 13.81 1.58 -0.60
CA SER A 97 14.69 0.76 0.24
C SER A 97 15.36 -0.32 -0.60
N ILE A 98 14.62 -1.11 -1.38
CA ILE A 98 15.21 -2.16 -2.21
C ILE A 98 16.15 -1.55 -3.24
N ASN A 99 15.70 -0.52 -3.97
CA ASN A 99 16.46 0.08 -5.06
C ASN A 99 17.76 0.78 -4.61
N MET A 100 17.79 1.35 -3.40
CA MET A 100 18.96 2.08 -2.88
C MET A 100 19.88 1.24 -1.99
N SER A 101 19.41 0.11 -1.45
CA SER A 101 20.20 -0.76 -0.56
C SER A 101 20.60 -2.10 -1.17
N SER A 102 19.95 -2.55 -2.25
CA SER A 102 20.25 -3.84 -2.88
C SER A 102 21.31 -3.69 -3.97
N THR A 103 22.14 -4.72 -4.13
CA THR A 103 23.12 -4.83 -5.22
C THR A 103 22.47 -5.00 -6.59
N ALA A 104 21.24 -5.52 -6.64
CA ALA A 104 20.43 -5.66 -7.84
C ALA A 104 19.15 -4.79 -7.70
N PRO A 105 19.07 -3.64 -8.39
CA PRO A 105 17.89 -2.77 -8.30
C PRO A 105 16.65 -3.43 -8.90
N LEU A 106 15.47 -3.00 -8.45
CA LEU A 106 14.21 -3.48 -9.00
C LEU A 106 14.07 -3.05 -10.47
N LYS A 107 13.76 -4.00 -11.36
CA LYS A 107 13.47 -3.69 -12.77
C LYS A 107 12.11 -2.97 -12.86
N PRO A 108 12.04 -1.70 -13.32
CA PRO A 108 10.79 -0.93 -13.32
C PRO A 108 9.64 -1.58 -14.10
N SER A 109 9.96 -2.35 -15.14
CA SER A 109 8.97 -3.12 -15.91
C SER A 109 8.23 -4.16 -15.06
N ARG A 110 8.93 -4.88 -14.17
CA ARG A 110 8.31 -5.87 -13.28
C ARG A 110 7.41 -5.22 -12.23
N VAL A 111 7.87 -4.11 -11.66
CA VAL A 111 7.08 -3.34 -10.69
C VAL A 111 5.80 -2.82 -11.35
N LYS A 112 5.89 -2.27 -12.57
CA LYS A 112 4.71 -1.85 -13.34
C LYS A 112 3.75 -3.01 -13.60
N ILE A 113 4.25 -4.16 -14.06
CA ILE A 113 3.40 -5.34 -14.32
C ILE A 113 2.72 -5.82 -13.04
N GLY A 114 3.45 -5.92 -11.93
CA GLY A 114 2.87 -6.36 -10.66
C GLY A 114 1.80 -5.40 -10.13
N ILE A 115 2.01 -4.09 -10.26
CA ILE A 115 0.99 -3.09 -9.93
C ILE A 115 -0.24 -3.22 -10.84
N ILE A 116 -0.05 -3.44 -12.14
CA ILE A 116 -1.17 -3.64 -13.08
C ILE A 116 -1.96 -4.89 -12.71
N VAL A 117 -1.30 -6.02 -12.44
CA VAL A 117 -1.98 -7.27 -12.03
C VAL A 117 -2.74 -7.05 -10.73
N PHE A 118 -2.15 -6.35 -9.76
CA PHE A 118 -2.80 -6.00 -8.49
C PHE A 118 -4.08 -5.17 -8.71
N VAL A 119 -3.99 -4.10 -9.48
CA VAL A 119 -5.14 -3.22 -9.77
C VAL A 119 -6.23 -3.98 -10.53
N THR A 120 -5.86 -4.71 -11.59
CA THR A 120 -6.80 -5.49 -12.39
C THR A 120 -7.49 -6.56 -11.55
N SER A 121 -6.75 -7.26 -10.67
CA SER A 121 -7.33 -8.26 -9.78
C SER A 121 -8.37 -7.65 -8.85
N ILE A 122 -8.07 -6.53 -8.19
CA ILE A 122 -9.03 -5.83 -7.32
C ILE A 122 -10.29 -5.45 -8.10
N ILE A 123 -10.15 -4.89 -9.30
CA ILE A 123 -11.29 -4.49 -10.13
C ILE A 123 -12.18 -5.70 -10.48
N VAL A 124 -11.57 -6.78 -10.99
CA VAL A 124 -12.31 -7.99 -11.39
C VAL A 124 -13.06 -8.59 -10.19
N PHE A 125 -12.38 -8.77 -9.05
CA PHE A 125 -13.03 -9.32 -7.85
C PHE A 125 -14.10 -8.40 -7.27
N THR A 126 -13.94 -7.08 -7.40
CA THR A 126 -14.97 -6.11 -7.00
C THR A 126 -16.22 -6.25 -7.88
N ILE A 127 -16.04 -6.33 -9.20
CA ILE A 127 -17.16 -6.53 -10.14
C ILE A 127 -17.90 -7.84 -9.82
N ILE A 128 -17.16 -8.94 -9.64
CA ILE A 128 -17.75 -10.24 -9.28
C ILE A 128 -18.48 -10.17 -7.93
N SER A 129 -17.90 -9.49 -6.93
CA SER A 129 -18.52 -9.31 -5.62
C SER A 129 -19.86 -8.57 -5.72
N ILE A 130 -19.95 -7.54 -6.57
CA ILE A 130 -21.19 -6.79 -6.81
C ILE A 130 -22.21 -7.68 -7.53
N LEU A 131 -21.82 -8.36 -8.61
CA LEU A 131 -22.71 -9.20 -9.42
C LEU A 131 -23.30 -10.37 -8.62
N THR A 132 -22.51 -10.95 -7.72
CA THR A 132 -22.93 -12.11 -6.90
C THR A 132 -23.51 -11.72 -5.55
N THR A 133 -23.46 -10.44 -5.19
CA THR A 133 -23.80 -9.92 -3.85
C THR A 133 -23.04 -10.65 -2.72
N ASN A 134 -21.87 -11.22 -3.04
CA ASN A 134 -21.07 -11.99 -2.10
C ASN A 134 -19.73 -11.30 -1.85
N TRP A 135 -19.57 -10.76 -0.65
CA TRP A 135 -18.36 -10.05 -0.22
C TRP A 135 -17.12 -10.94 -0.09
N LEU A 136 -17.28 -12.27 -0.01
CA LEU A 136 -16.16 -13.22 0.07
C LEU A 136 -15.24 -13.14 -1.15
N PHE A 137 -15.74 -12.73 -2.31
CA PHE A 137 -14.90 -12.50 -3.50
C PHE A 137 -13.83 -11.43 -3.28
N LEU A 138 -14.07 -10.44 -2.40
CA LEU A 138 -13.05 -9.47 -2.02
C LEU A 138 -11.91 -10.13 -1.22
N ILE A 139 -12.22 -11.12 -0.36
CA ILE A 139 -11.19 -11.91 0.34
C ILE A 139 -10.38 -12.74 -0.67
N PHE A 140 -11.05 -13.35 -1.66
CA PHE A 140 -10.37 -14.12 -2.70
C PHE A 140 -9.45 -13.29 -3.60
N SER A 141 -9.57 -11.96 -3.59
CA SER A 141 -8.60 -11.08 -4.24
C SER A 141 -7.25 -11.03 -3.51
N ILE A 142 -7.19 -11.39 -2.23
CA ILE A 142 -5.97 -11.24 -1.40
C ILE A 142 -4.81 -12.11 -1.93
N PRO A 143 -4.96 -13.43 -2.18
CA PRO A 143 -3.86 -14.25 -2.67
C PRO A 143 -3.22 -13.76 -3.99
N PRO A 144 -3.96 -13.49 -5.08
CA PRO A 144 -3.35 -13.02 -6.32
C PRO A 144 -2.67 -11.65 -6.16
N ASN A 145 -3.24 -10.78 -5.33
CA ASN A 145 -2.65 -9.49 -5.00
C ASN A 145 -1.31 -9.61 -4.26
N LEU A 146 -1.24 -10.52 -3.28
CA LEU A 146 0.00 -10.80 -2.55
C LEU A 146 1.08 -11.39 -3.47
N ILE A 147 0.71 -12.33 -4.34
CA ILE A 147 1.63 -12.94 -5.31
C ILE A 147 2.16 -11.88 -6.29
N ALA A 148 1.28 -11.03 -6.81
CA ALA A 148 1.66 -9.96 -7.73
C ALA A 148 2.65 -8.98 -7.09
N LEU A 149 2.39 -8.55 -5.86
CA LEU A 149 3.30 -7.68 -5.11
C LEU A 149 4.62 -8.36 -4.74
N PHE A 150 4.58 -9.65 -4.38
CA PHE A 150 5.78 -10.42 -4.06
C PHE A 150 6.71 -10.53 -5.27
N ILE A 151 6.17 -10.85 -6.44
CA ILE A 151 6.95 -10.91 -7.70
C ILE A 151 7.46 -9.52 -8.08
N ALA A 152 6.66 -8.47 -7.87
CA ALA A 152 7.04 -7.09 -8.16
C ALA A 152 8.25 -6.62 -7.34
N PHE A 153 8.32 -7.03 -6.08
CA PHE A 153 9.34 -6.59 -5.13
C PHE A 153 10.48 -7.60 -4.93
N THR A 154 10.48 -8.72 -5.66
CA THR A 154 11.61 -9.66 -5.64
C THR A 154 12.64 -9.25 -6.71
N PRO A 155 13.84 -8.78 -6.32
CA PRO A 155 14.90 -8.49 -7.27
C PRO A 155 15.31 -9.79 -7.97
N LYS A 156 15.50 -9.73 -9.30
CA LYS A 156 16.06 -10.86 -10.05
C LYS A 156 17.57 -10.88 -9.74
N GLN A 157 18.08 -11.96 -9.15
CA GLN A 157 19.51 -12.24 -9.24
C GLN A 157 19.83 -12.38 -10.73
N GLU A 158 20.61 -11.45 -11.27
CA GLU A 158 21.30 -11.73 -12.52
C GLU A 158 22.26 -12.87 -12.19
N ASP A 159 22.03 -14.02 -12.83
CA ASP A 159 22.94 -15.15 -12.78
C ASP A 159 24.32 -14.59 -13.07
N SER A 160 25.20 -14.64 -12.08
CA SER A 160 26.60 -14.34 -12.28
C SER A 160 27.08 -15.23 -13.42
N GLU A 161 27.30 -14.64 -14.60
CA GLU A 161 28.11 -15.27 -15.64
C GLU A 161 29.43 -15.63 -14.96
N VAL A 162 29.57 -16.91 -14.63
CA VAL A 162 30.83 -17.52 -14.26
C VAL A 162 31.71 -17.41 -15.49
N THR A 163 32.47 -16.33 -15.55
CA THR A 163 33.56 -16.16 -16.50
C THR A 163 34.67 -17.08 -15.99
N TYR A 164 34.82 -18.21 -16.68
CA TYR A 164 35.90 -19.19 -16.48
C TYR A 164 37.28 -18.57 -16.73
#